data_AF-A0A934AZS0-F1
#
_entry.id   AF-A0A934AZS0-F1
#
_cell.length_a   1.000
_cell.length_b   1.000
_cell.length_c   1.000
_cell.angle_alpha   90.00
_cell.angle_beta   90.00
_cell.angle_gamma   90.00
#
_symmetry.space_group_name_H-M   'P 1'
#
loop_
_entity.id
_entity.type
_entity.pdbx_description
1 polymer ?
#
loop_
_entity_poly.entity_id
_entity_poly.type
_entity_poly.pdbx_seq_one_letter_code
_entity_poly.pdbx_strand_id
1 'polypeptide(L)'
;MEKKIIIAGSGGQGILFLGRMLMSAAMLEGRDVTWFPSYGAEMRGGTANCTVIIADEMIGSPVVITPDILIAMNRASLERFLPSLRKKGLLFYDSSLIPGKISRKDLVAIPVPATKIAGDMDNQKSANMVMLGAFIAKTALLNSKTIFSIFEDNADPKKAEAFSANRELVRKGMDCIENT
;
A
#
# COMPACT_ATOMS: atom_id res chain seq x y z
N MET A 1 -16.19 0.67 -12.42
CA MET A 1 -14.71 0.82 -12.47
C MET A 1 -14.07 -0.35 -11.75
N GLU A 2 -12.94 -0.87 -12.22
CA GLU A 2 -12.15 -1.93 -11.55
C GLU A 2 -10.69 -1.47 -11.48
N LYS A 3 -10.04 -1.65 -10.33
CA LYS A 3 -8.62 -1.33 -10.10
C LYS A 3 -7.90 -2.51 -9.47
N LYS A 4 -6.82 -2.96 -10.14
CA LYS A 4 -5.98 -4.09 -9.72
C LYS A 4 -4.69 -3.58 -9.10
N ILE A 5 -4.45 -3.95 -7.86
CA ILE A 5 -3.34 -3.45 -7.05
C ILE A 5 -2.51 -4.63 -6.58
N ILE A 6 -1.20 -4.58 -6.80
CA ILE A 6 -0.24 -5.49 -6.16
C ILE A 6 0.54 -4.71 -5.12
N ILE A 7 0.64 -5.25 -3.91
CA ILE A 7 1.46 -4.71 -2.82
C ILE A 7 2.51 -5.76 -2.51
N ALA A 8 3.78 -5.39 -2.48
CA ALA A 8 4.86 -6.34 -2.31
C ALA A 8 6.02 -5.79 -1.47
N GLY A 9 6.62 -6.66 -0.67
CA GLY A 9 7.76 -6.36 0.20
C GLY A 9 8.27 -7.62 0.92
N SER A 10 9.04 -7.39 1.97
CA SER A 10 9.50 -8.43 2.89
C SER A 10 8.49 -8.66 4.02
N GLY A 11 8.47 -9.88 4.56
CA GLY A 11 7.78 -10.18 5.80
C GLY A 11 8.22 -9.20 6.90
N GLY A 12 7.25 -8.67 7.65
CA GLY A 12 7.47 -7.63 8.66
C GLY A 12 7.28 -6.19 8.19
N GLN A 13 7.26 -5.92 6.87
CA GLN A 13 6.97 -4.57 6.34
C GLN A 13 5.46 -4.23 6.32
N GLY A 14 4.60 -5.07 6.90
CA GLY A 14 3.16 -4.79 7.00
C GLY A 14 2.40 -4.81 5.66
N ILE A 15 2.89 -5.56 4.66
CA ILE A 15 2.28 -5.69 3.32
C ILE A 15 0.82 -6.18 3.40
N LEU A 16 0.58 -7.25 4.15
CA LEU A 16 -0.76 -7.81 4.30
C LEU A 16 -1.70 -6.85 5.04
N PHE A 17 -1.17 -6.10 6.02
CA PHE A 17 -1.95 -5.12 6.76
C PHE A 17 -2.34 -3.94 5.87
N LEU A 18 -1.44 -3.43 5.03
CA LEU A 18 -1.75 -2.39 4.04
C LEU A 18 -2.89 -2.86 3.12
N GLY A 19 -2.79 -4.07 2.56
CA GLY A 19 -3.84 -4.61 1.71
C GLY A 19 -5.18 -4.78 2.44
N ARG A 20 -5.17 -5.16 3.72
CA ARG A 20 -6.38 -5.24 4.54
C ARG A 20 -7.00 -3.87 4.77
N MET A 21 -6.21 -2.82 5.00
CA MET A 21 -6.72 -1.46 5.15
C MET A 21 -7.44 -0.99 3.87
N LEU A 22 -6.84 -1.25 2.70
CA LEU A 22 -7.49 -0.93 1.42
C LEU A 22 -8.80 -1.71 1.24
N MET A 23 -8.78 -3.00 1.57
CA MET A 23 -9.96 -3.86 1.47
C MET A 23 -11.07 -3.37 2.39
N SER A 24 -10.78 -3.15 3.67
CA SER A 24 -11.75 -2.70 4.66
C SER A 24 -12.35 -1.35 4.28
N ALA A 25 -11.54 -0.39 3.82
CA ALA A 25 -12.04 0.92 3.39
C ALA A 25 -12.94 0.80 2.16
N ALA A 26 -12.53 0.03 1.16
CA ALA A 26 -13.32 -0.19 -0.03
C ALA A 26 -14.68 -0.85 0.29
N MET A 27 -14.70 -1.84 1.19
CA MET A 27 -15.94 -2.48 1.65
C MET A 27 -16.86 -1.50 2.39
N LEU A 28 -16.32 -0.63 3.25
CA LEU A 28 -17.09 0.40 3.93
C LEU A 28 -17.68 1.45 2.97
N GLU A 29 -17.02 1.66 1.83
CA GLU A 29 -17.50 2.51 0.73
C GLU A 29 -18.45 1.78 -0.23
N GLY A 30 -18.88 0.55 0.10
CA GLY A 30 -19.83 -0.23 -0.69
C GLY A 30 -19.26 -0.75 -2.01
N ARG A 31 -17.94 -0.90 -2.12
CA ARG A 31 -17.26 -1.48 -3.28
C ARG A 31 -17.15 -3.00 -3.14
N ASP A 32 -17.11 -3.69 -4.28
CA ASP A 32 -16.71 -5.09 -4.34
C ASP A 32 -15.19 -5.20 -4.26
N VAL A 33 -14.72 -6.16 -3.45
CA VAL A 33 -13.29 -6.31 -3.18
C VAL A 33 -12.87 -7.78 -3.15
N THR A 34 -11.72 -8.07 -3.77
CA THR A 34 -10.98 -9.31 -3.50
C THR A 34 -9.63 -8.97 -2.88
N TRP A 35 -9.28 -9.66 -1.80
CA TRP A 35 -7.98 -9.57 -1.15
C TRP A 35 -7.31 -10.95 -1.15
N PHE A 36 -6.21 -11.10 -1.88
CA PHE A 36 -5.50 -12.37 -2.02
C PHE A 36 -4.05 -12.24 -1.53
N PRO A 37 -3.72 -12.77 -0.34
CA PRO A 37 -2.36 -12.75 0.17
C PRO A 37 -1.52 -13.88 -0.44
N SER A 38 -0.23 -13.61 -0.65
CA SER A 38 0.77 -14.60 -1.06
C SER A 38 2.07 -14.36 -0.29
N TYR A 39 2.46 -15.33 0.51
CA TYR A 39 3.67 -15.26 1.32
C TYR A 39 4.40 -16.61 1.29
N GLY A 40 5.73 -16.56 1.33
CA GLY A 40 6.55 -17.77 1.42
C GLY A 40 6.38 -18.48 2.77
N ALA A 41 6.68 -19.77 2.82
CA ALA A 41 6.67 -20.59 4.05
C ALA A 41 7.81 -20.21 5.04
N GLU A 42 8.65 -19.25 4.68
CA GLU A 42 9.81 -18.82 5.48
C GLU A 42 9.36 -17.99 6.69
N MET A 43 9.74 -18.43 7.89
CA MET A 43 9.28 -17.86 9.16
C MET A 43 9.85 -16.45 9.46
N ARG A 44 10.89 -15.97 8.75
CA ARG A 44 11.45 -14.61 8.83
C ARG A 44 12.08 -14.17 7.52
N GLY A 45 11.89 -12.90 7.15
CA GLY A 45 12.61 -12.26 6.03
C GLY A 45 12.13 -12.65 4.62
N GLY A 46 11.24 -13.64 4.50
CA GLY A 46 10.71 -14.09 3.21
C GLY A 46 9.88 -13.02 2.47
N THR A 47 9.58 -13.28 1.20
CA THR A 47 8.77 -12.36 0.39
C THR A 47 7.30 -12.43 0.80
N ALA A 48 6.68 -11.27 0.96
CA ALA A 48 5.24 -11.13 1.17
C ALA A 48 4.67 -10.21 0.09
N ASN A 49 3.62 -10.65 -0.57
CA ASN A 49 2.83 -9.83 -1.46
C ASN A 49 1.34 -10.07 -1.21
N CYS A 50 0.51 -9.13 -1.62
CA CYS A 50 -0.92 -9.35 -1.70
C CYS A 50 -1.48 -8.59 -2.90
N THR A 51 -2.57 -9.14 -3.42
CA THR A 51 -3.35 -8.54 -4.49
C THR A 51 -4.64 -7.98 -3.89
N VAL A 52 -4.99 -6.76 -4.28
CA VAL A 52 -6.26 -6.14 -3.95
C VAL A 52 -6.92 -5.70 -5.24
N ILE A 53 -8.15 -6.15 -5.47
CA ILE A 53 -8.99 -5.65 -6.57
C ILE A 53 -10.13 -4.89 -5.93
N ILE A 54 -10.35 -3.65 -6.36
CA ILE A 54 -11.47 -2.81 -5.92
C ILE A 54 -12.33 -2.52 -7.16
N ALA A 55 -13.62 -2.81 -7.08
CA ALA A 55 -14.54 -2.65 -8.19
C ALA A 55 -15.89 -2.06 -7.76
N ASP A 56 -16.59 -1.42 -8.70
CA ASP A 56 -17.98 -0.97 -8.53
C ASP A 56 -19.00 -2.09 -8.79
N GLU A 57 -18.55 -3.21 -9.38
CA GLU A 57 -19.37 -4.35 -9.79
C GLU A 57 -18.64 -5.66 -9.46
N MET A 58 -19.36 -6.78 -9.61
CA MET A 58 -18.88 -8.11 -9.27
C MET A 58 -17.52 -8.44 -9.90
N ILE A 59 -16.57 -8.85 -9.05
CA ILE A 59 -15.24 -9.26 -9.48
C ILE A 59 -15.27 -10.70 -9.99
N GLY A 60 -15.00 -10.88 -11.28
CA GLY A 60 -15.03 -12.20 -11.93
C GLY A 60 -13.84 -13.10 -11.59
N SER A 61 -12.70 -12.56 -11.13
CA SER A 61 -11.54 -13.34 -10.72
C SER A 61 -10.60 -12.57 -9.78
N PRO A 62 -10.06 -13.19 -8.72
CA PRO A 62 -9.09 -12.57 -7.83
C PRO A 62 -7.65 -12.57 -8.41
N VAL A 63 -7.42 -13.19 -9.56
CA VAL A 63 -6.08 -13.34 -10.14
C VAL A 63 -5.68 -12.09 -10.93
N VAL A 64 -4.55 -11.48 -10.55
CA VAL A 64 -4.00 -10.30 -11.23
C VAL A 64 -2.70 -10.65 -11.95
N ILE A 65 -2.76 -10.69 -13.28
CA ILE A 65 -1.59 -10.88 -14.16
C ILE A 65 -0.95 -9.53 -14.47
N THR A 66 -1.76 -8.50 -14.70
CA THR A 66 -1.30 -7.15 -15.08
C THR A 66 -1.98 -6.13 -14.17
N PRO A 67 -1.32 -5.66 -13.09
CA PRO A 67 -1.91 -4.66 -12.20
C PRO A 67 -1.96 -3.27 -12.84
N ASP A 68 -2.90 -2.45 -12.36
CA ASP A 68 -2.96 -1.01 -12.62
C ASP A 68 -1.99 -0.23 -11.73
N ILE A 69 -1.81 -0.73 -10.51
CA ILE A 69 -1.01 -0.10 -9.46
C ILE A 69 -0.09 -1.13 -8.82
N LEU A 70 1.18 -0.78 -8.67
CA LEU A 70 2.16 -1.55 -7.92
C LEU A 70 2.67 -0.71 -6.75
N ILE A 71 2.62 -1.27 -5.54
CA ILE A 71 3.25 -0.73 -4.33
C ILE A 71 4.42 -1.64 -3.96
N ALA A 72 5.65 -1.14 -4.09
CA ALA A 72 6.88 -1.89 -3.81
C ALA A 72 7.63 -1.31 -2.60
N MET A 73 7.69 -2.06 -1.50
CA MET A 73 8.33 -1.64 -0.25
C MET A 73 9.83 -2.00 -0.17
N ASN A 74 10.37 -2.73 -1.14
CA ASN A 74 11.80 -3.03 -1.24
C ASN A 74 12.24 -3.30 -2.69
N ARG A 75 13.56 -3.37 -2.92
CA ARG A 75 14.15 -3.57 -4.26
C ARG A 75 13.73 -4.88 -4.92
N ALA A 76 13.85 -6.00 -4.20
CA ALA A 76 13.58 -7.32 -4.77
C ALA A 76 12.12 -7.45 -5.23
N SER A 77 11.18 -6.86 -4.49
CA SER A 77 9.76 -6.83 -4.86
C SER A 77 9.50 -5.94 -6.06
N LEU A 78 10.15 -4.77 -6.13
CA LEU A 78 10.08 -3.91 -7.31
C LEU A 78 10.53 -4.69 -8.55
N GLU A 79 11.72 -5.30 -8.52
CA GLU A 79 12.27 -6.02 -9.67
C GLU A 79 11.38 -7.19 -10.09
N ARG A 80 10.79 -7.89 -9.12
CA ARG A 80 9.88 -9.02 -9.37
C ARG A 80 8.58 -8.62 -10.06
N PHE A 81 7.95 -7.52 -9.63
CA PHE A 81 6.59 -7.17 -10.06
C PHE A 81 6.53 -6.01 -11.08
N LEU A 82 7.59 -5.20 -11.21
CA LEU A 82 7.64 -4.11 -12.19
C LEU A 82 7.41 -4.54 -13.65
N PRO A 83 7.87 -5.72 -14.11
CA PRO A 83 7.58 -6.20 -15.46
C PRO A 83 6.09 -6.42 -15.73
N SER A 84 5.29 -6.76 -14.73
CA SER A 84 3.86 -7.05 -14.91
C SER A 84 2.97 -5.82 -14.89
N LEU A 85 3.45 -4.68 -14.36
CA LEU A 85 2.68 -3.43 -14.30
C LEU A 85 2.25 -2.96 -15.70
N ARG A 86 0.98 -2.58 -15.87
CA ARG A 86 0.49 -2.08 -17.16
C ARG A 86 1.23 -0.81 -17.61
N LYS A 87 1.22 -0.54 -18.91
CA LYS A 87 1.60 0.78 -19.44
C LYS A 87 0.71 1.87 -18.83
N LYS A 88 1.31 3.01 -18.52
CA LYS A 88 0.72 4.15 -17.79
C LYS A 88 0.20 3.77 -16.39
N GLY A 89 0.62 2.62 -15.86
CA GLY A 89 0.32 2.22 -14.48
C GLY A 89 1.03 3.10 -13.46
N LEU A 90 0.53 3.06 -12.23
CA LEU A 90 1.12 3.78 -11.10
C LEU A 90 2.10 2.87 -10.36
N LEU A 91 3.31 3.34 -10.16
CA LEU A 91 4.31 2.68 -9.32
C LEU A 91 4.55 3.52 -8.07
N PHE A 92 4.12 3.05 -6.91
CA PHE A 92 4.55 3.57 -5.62
C PHE A 92 5.72 2.74 -5.13
N TYR A 93 6.77 3.39 -4.63
CA TYR A 93 7.92 2.67 -4.10
C TYR A 93 8.59 3.41 -2.96
N ASP A 94 9.16 2.66 -2.01
CA ASP A 94 9.91 3.26 -0.90
C ASP A 94 11.26 3.77 -1.38
N SER A 95 11.36 5.08 -1.64
CA SER A 95 12.59 5.71 -2.15
C SER A 95 13.73 5.70 -1.14
N SER A 96 13.44 5.48 0.15
CA SER A 96 14.47 5.34 1.20
C SER A 96 15.21 4.00 1.08
N LEU A 97 14.53 2.95 0.58
CA LEU A 97 15.09 1.59 0.46
C LEU A 97 15.44 1.22 -1.00
N ILE A 98 14.95 1.98 -1.96
CA ILE A 98 15.11 1.72 -3.40
C ILE A 98 15.77 2.95 -4.04
N PRO A 99 17.11 3.09 -3.91
CA PRO A 99 17.82 4.23 -4.47
C PRO A 99 17.98 4.15 -5.99
N GLY A 100 17.88 5.27 -6.70
CA GLY A 100 18.16 5.34 -8.14
C GLY A 100 16.93 5.31 -9.04
N LYS A 101 17.16 5.20 -10.34
CA LYS A 101 16.13 5.39 -11.38
C LYS A 101 15.33 4.12 -11.65
N ILE A 102 14.03 4.28 -11.89
CA ILE A 102 13.17 3.22 -12.40
C ILE A 102 13.50 2.99 -13.89
N SER A 103 13.68 1.73 -14.27
CA SER A 103 14.11 1.35 -15.63
C SER A 103 13.05 1.64 -16.70
N ARG A 104 11.77 1.48 -16.34
CA ARG A 104 10.63 1.73 -17.23
C ARG A 104 10.26 3.21 -17.28
N LYS A 105 10.06 3.71 -18.51
CA LYS A 105 9.67 5.11 -18.79
C LYS A 105 8.20 5.27 -19.19
N ASP A 106 7.49 4.15 -19.35
CA ASP A 106 6.10 4.09 -19.83
C ASP A 106 5.08 4.01 -18.68
N LEU A 107 5.46 4.43 -17.47
CA LEU A 107 4.65 4.39 -16.25
C LEU A 107 4.78 5.71 -15.48
N VAL A 108 3.96 5.89 -14.44
CA VAL A 108 4.07 7.01 -13.51
C VAL A 108 4.70 6.51 -12.21
N ALA A 109 5.95 6.88 -11.97
CA ALA A 109 6.68 6.52 -10.75
C ALA A 109 6.45 7.58 -9.66
N ILE A 110 6.11 7.10 -8.46
CA ILE A 110 5.78 7.89 -7.28
C ILE A 110 6.72 7.46 -6.15
N PRO A 111 7.87 8.13 -5.99
CA PRO A 111 8.77 7.88 -4.87
C PRO A 111 8.12 8.35 -3.57
N VAL A 112 8.14 7.50 -2.55
CA VAL A 112 7.69 7.84 -1.20
C VAL A 112 8.80 7.49 -0.24
N PRO A 113 9.38 8.43 0.53
CA PRO A 113 10.42 8.12 1.52
C PRO A 113 9.79 7.50 2.79
N ALA A 114 9.06 6.41 2.62
CA ALA A 114 8.16 5.83 3.63
C ALA A 114 8.90 5.34 4.87
N THR A 115 9.98 4.57 4.69
CA THR A 115 10.82 4.11 5.82
C THR A 115 11.51 5.27 6.51
N LYS A 116 11.96 6.29 5.77
CA LYS A 116 12.55 7.49 6.39
C LYS A 116 11.54 8.23 7.25
N ILE A 117 10.36 8.58 6.71
CA ILE A 117 9.31 9.29 7.44
C ILE A 117 8.89 8.51 8.69
N ALA A 118 8.69 7.20 8.56
CA ALA A 118 8.34 6.36 9.69
C ALA A 118 9.45 6.29 10.75
N GLY A 119 10.72 6.29 10.33
CA GLY A 119 11.88 6.35 11.23
C GLY A 119 12.02 7.68 11.96
N ASP A 120 11.74 8.80 11.30
CA ASP A 120 11.77 10.15 11.90
C ASP A 120 10.70 10.30 13.02
N MET A 121 9.70 9.40 13.06
CA MET A 121 8.65 9.32 14.08
C MET A 121 8.84 8.16 15.08
N ASP A 122 10.03 7.55 15.12
CA ASP A 122 10.36 6.39 15.98
C ASP A 122 9.42 5.18 15.77
N ASN A 123 8.87 5.04 14.57
CA ASN A 123 7.93 3.97 14.21
C ASN A 123 8.33 3.27 12.90
N GLN A 124 9.59 2.87 12.80
CA GLN A 124 10.18 2.26 11.59
C GLN A 124 9.40 1.07 11.03
N LYS A 125 8.67 0.33 11.87
CA LYS A 125 7.87 -0.83 11.46
C LYS A 125 6.59 -0.47 10.68
N SER A 126 6.21 0.81 10.68
CA SER A 126 4.94 1.30 10.16
C SER A 126 5.07 2.13 8.87
N ALA A 127 6.16 1.93 8.11
CA ALA A 127 6.36 2.55 6.79
C ALA A 127 5.20 2.27 5.81
N ASN A 128 4.51 1.14 5.97
CA ASN A 128 3.31 0.82 5.22
C ASN A 128 2.15 1.82 5.44
N MET A 129 2.06 2.47 6.60
CA MET A 129 1.04 3.50 6.86
C MET A 129 1.35 4.80 6.13
N VAL A 130 2.63 5.18 6.05
CA VAL A 130 3.06 6.32 5.21
C VAL A 130 2.74 6.03 3.74
N MET A 131 3.05 4.82 3.28
CA MET A 131 2.75 4.40 1.90
C MET A 131 1.24 4.39 1.62
N LEU A 132 0.41 3.98 2.59
CA LEU A 132 -1.05 4.04 2.50
C LEU A 132 -1.54 5.47 2.32
N GLY A 133 -1.01 6.43 3.10
CA GLY A 133 -1.32 7.85 2.96
C GLY A 133 -1.00 8.40 1.57
N ALA A 134 0.20 8.12 1.08
CA ALA A 134 0.62 8.53 -0.26
C ALA A 134 -0.27 7.93 -1.36
N PHE A 135 -0.63 6.65 -1.21
CA PHE A 135 -1.56 5.97 -2.12
C PHE A 135 -2.92 6.67 -2.17
N ILE A 136 -3.51 7.00 -1.01
CA ILE A 136 -4.82 7.64 -0.92
C ILE A 136 -4.77 9.02 -1.57
N ALA A 137 -3.79 9.86 -1.21
CA ALA A 137 -3.65 11.21 -1.74
C ALA A 137 -3.47 11.23 -3.26
N LYS A 138 -2.65 10.31 -3.80
CA LYS A 138 -2.35 10.29 -5.23
C LYS A 138 -3.48 9.71 -6.07
N THR A 139 -4.19 8.70 -5.56
CA THR A 139 -5.18 7.96 -6.37
C THR A 139 -6.60 8.48 -6.21
N ALA A 140 -6.93 9.07 -5.05
CA ALA A 140 -8.30 9.39 -4.64
C ALA A 140 -9.28 8.20 -4.81
N LEU A 141 -8.77 6.96 -4.81
CA LEU A 141 -9.58 5.76 -5.03
C LEU A 141 -10.50 5.46 -3.84
N LEU A 142 -10.08 5.87 -2.66
CA LEU A 142 -10.76 5.71 -1.38
C LEU A 142 -10.74 7.03 -0.63
N ASN A 143 -11.74 7.27 0.20
CA ASN A 143 -11.82 8.45 1.03
C ASN A 143 -10.91 8.30 2.26
N SER A 144 -10.07 9.30 2.51
CA SER A 144 -9.20 9.33 3.70
C SER A 144 -9.99 9.25 5.00
N LYS A 145 -11.22 9.80 5.04
CA LYS A 145 -12.11 9.71 6.21
C LYS A 145 -12.48 8.26 6.53
N THR A 146 -12.76 7.43 5.53
CA THR A 146 -13.07 6.00 5.71
C THR A 146 -11.88 5.26 6.31
N ILE A 147 -10.67 5.55 5.82
CA ILE A 147 -9.46 4.94 6.37
C ILE A 147 -9.24 5.35 7.82
N PHE A 148 -9.52 6.61 8.16
CA PHE A 148 -9.42 7.08 9.54
C PHE A 148 -10.47 6.48 10.47
N SER A 149 -11.71 6.26 10.01
CA SER A 149 -12.73 5.61 10.83
C SER A 149 -12.38 4.15 11.16
N ILE A 150 -11.68 3.44 10.27
CA ILE A 150 -11.21 2.07 10.54
C ILE A 150 -10.27 2.02 11.77
N PHE A 151 -9.47 3.07 12.00
CA PHE A 151 -8.63 3.15 13.19
C PHE A 151 -9.43 3.43 14.47
N GLU A 152 -10.58 4.10 14.36
CA GLU A 152 -11.48 4.44 15.48
C GLU A 152 -12.34 3.22 15.88
N ASP A 153 -12.91 2.51 14.90
CA ASP A 153 -13.80 1.35 15.14
C ASP A 153 -13.04 0.12 15.69
N ASN A 154 -11.74 0.03 15.44
CA ASN A 154 -10.89 -1.06 15.93
C ASN A 154 -10.15 -0.71 17.24
N ALA A 155 -10.50 0.40 17.90
CA ALA A 155 -9.85 0.88 19.12
C ALA A 155 -10.14 -0.02 20.33
N ASP A 156 -9.50 -1.19 20.36
CA ASP A 156 -9.12 -1.82 21.62
C ASP A 156 -8.37 -0.76 22.45
N PRO A 157 -8.81 -0.45 23.68
CA PRO A 157 -8.17 0.56 24.54
C PRO A 157 -6.66 0.33 24.69
N LYS A 158 -6.20 -0.92 24.58
CA LYS A 158 -4.78 -1.29 24.64
C LYS A 158 -3.98 -0.91 23.39
N LYS A 159 -4.65 -0.60 22.27
CA LYS A 159 -4.07 -0.28 20.96
C LYS A 159 -4.31 1.17 20.53
N ALA A 160 -5.03 1.96 21.33
CA ALA A 160 -5.39 3.34 21.01
C ALA A 160 -4.17 4.22 20.63
N GLU A 161 -3.07 4.08 21.37
CA GLU A 161 -1.82 4.82 21.09
C GLU A 161 -1.21 4.42 19.73
N ALA A 162 -1.16 3.12 19.43
CA ALA A 162 -0.67 2.62 18.15
C ALA A 162 -1.54 3.09 16.97
N PHE A 163 -2.86 3.17 17.16
CA PHE A 163 -3.77 3.70 16.14
C PHE A 163 -3.60 5.20 15.91
N SER A 164 -3.41 5.97 16.98
CA SER A 164 -3.09 7.41 16.88
C SER A 164 -1.79 7.63 16.11
N ALA A 165 -0.73 6.88 16.42
CA ALA A 165 0.54 6.95 15.71
C ALA A 165 0.41 6.57 14.23
N ASN A 166 -0.33 5.50 13.91
CA ASN A 166 -0.58 5.09 12.52
C ASN A 166 -1.36 6.13 11.73
N ARG A 167 -2.35 6.78 12.36
CA ARG A 167 -3.12 7.86 11.74
C ARG A 167 -2.22 9.03 11.34
N GLU A 168 -1.28 9.40 12.21
CA GLU A 168 -0.35 10.49 11.92
C GLU A 168 0.63 10.10 10.78
N LEU A 169 1.09 8.85 10.74
CA LEU A 169 1.90 8.35 9.62
C LEU A 169 1.16 8.39 8.29
N VAL A 170 -0.13 8.03 8.27
CA VAL A 170 -0.98 8.15 7.07
C VAL A 170 -1.05 9.62 6.62
N ARG A 171 -1.22 10.57 7.53
CA ARG A 171 -1.21 12.00 7.18
C ARG A 171 0.11 12.45 6.58
N LYS A 172 1.24 12.09 7.20
CA LYS A 172 2.57 12.39 6.65
C LYS A 172 2.77 11.81 5.25
N GLY A 173 2.20 10.63 5.00
CA GLY A 173 2.16 10.02 3.67
C GLY A 173 1.37 10.85 2.65
N MET A 174 0.21 11.36 3.05
CA MET A 174 -0.61 12.24 2.20
C MET A 174 0.13 13.55 1.88
N ASP A 175 0.65 14.22 2.90
CA ASP A 175 1.41 15.48 2.78
C ASP A 175 2.61 15.35 1.82
N CYS A 176 3.25 14.18 1.78
CA CYS A 176 4.38 13.91 0.89
C CYS A 176 4.00 14.01 -0.59
N ILE A 177 2.75 13.69 -0.95
CA ILE A 177 2.29 13.72 -2.34
C ILE A 177 1.78 15.10 -2.72
N GLU A 178 1.08 15.79 -1.82
CA GLU A 178 0.50 17.11 -2.11
C GLU A 178 1.57 18.18 -2.31
N ASN A 179 2.76 17.99 -1.76
CA ASN A 179 3.91 18.90 -1.89
C ASN A 179 4.84 18.56 -3.08
N THR A 180 4.45 17.64 -3.98
CA THR A 180 5.25 17.21 -5.15
C THR A 180 4.52 17.46 -6.46
#